data_AF-A0A2G6CG34-F1
#
_entry.id   AF-A0A2G6CG34-F1
#
_cell.length_a   1.000
_cell.length_b   1.000
_cell.length_c   1.000
_cell.angle_alpha   90.00
_cell.angle_beta   90.00
_cell.angle_gamma   90.00
#
_symmetry.space_group_name_H-M   'P 1'
#
loop_
_entity.id
_entity.type
_entity.pdbx_description
1 polymer ?
#
loop_
_entity_poly.entity_id
_entity_poly.type
_entity_poly.pdbx_seq_one_letter_code
_entity_poly.pdbx_strand_id
1 'polypeptide(L)'
;MRRILIALIMVTGLASCAGEPVWAPDEEVSRASFATGGQPMLSLYTVINVNSGNGGHTALLISAPSQRVLFDPAGSFNHPRLPERNDVVFGMSDRAVAFFADFHSRTSWRVVKQDLPVSPAVAEMALRLAKENGAVPKAFCANATSRLLAQLPGFENISTTMFPVHLMDNFAEYPVTRVSEYHDDDPDNNGTLRAPAL
;
A
#
# COMPACT_ATOMS: atom_id res chain seq x y z
N MET A 1 33.41 15.32 -26.36
CA MET A 1 32.84 13.96 -26.43
C MET A 1 32.70 13.30 -25.05
N ARG A 2 33.75 13.19 -24.23
CA ARG A 2 33.67 12.61 -22.85
C ARG A 2 32.63 13.26 -21.93
N ARG A 3 32.44 14.59 -21.99
CA ARG A 3 31.41 15.31 -21.21
C ARG A 3 29.97 15.04 -21.68
N ILE A 4 29.78 14.81 -22.99
CA ILE A 4 28.47 14.45 -23.56
C ILE A 4 28.13 13.01 -23.19
N LEU A 5 29.11 12.10 -23.24
CA LEU A 5 28.95 10.71 -22.78
C LEU A 5 28.63 10.62 -21.28
N ILE A 6 29.29 11.42 -20.43
CA ILE A 6 28.98 11.47 -18.99
C ILE A 6 27.58 12.03 -18.74
N ALA A 7 27.18 13.09 -19.44
CA ALA A 7 25.82 13.63 -19.34
C ALA A 7 24.75 12.62 -19.81
N LEU A 8 25.02 11.86 -20.88
CA LEU A 8 24.11 10.84 -21.39
C LEU A 8 23.96 9.66 -20.41
N ILE A 9 25.06 9.19 -19.82
CA ILE A 9 25.07 8.12 -18.81
C ILE A 9 24.33 8.57 -17.53
N MET A 10 24.47 9.84 -17.15
CA MET A 10 23.75 10.40 -16.00
C MET A 10 22.24 10.44 -16.26
N VAL A 11 21.81 10.90 -17.44
CA VAL A 11 20.37 10.93 -17.80
C VAL A 11 19.76 9.53 -17.88
N THR A 12 20.48 8.52 -18.41
CA THR A 12 19.95 7.14 -18.44
C THR A 12 19.97 6.46 -17.07
N GLY A 13 20.91 6.83 -16.18
CA GLY A 13 20.96 6.32 -14.81
C GLY A 13 19.82 6.83 -13.91
N LEU A 14 19.30 8.05 -14.16
CA LEU A 14 18.17 8.57 -13.38
C LEU A 14 16.83 7.88 -13.74
N ALA A 15 16.68 7.35 -14.95
CA ALA A 15 15.46 6.68 -15.39
C ALA A 15 15.22 5.33 -14.68
N SER A 16 16.26 4.67 -14.16
CA SER A 16 16.12 3.39 -13.44
C SER A 16 15.75 3.54 -11.97
N CYS A 17 15.69 4.77 -11.44
CA CYS A 17 15.25 5.04 -10.08
C CYS A 17 13.75 5.33 -9.98
N ALA A 18 13.01 5.34 -11.09
CA ALA A 18 11.56 5.53 -11.08
C ALA A 18 10.84 4.19 -10.83
N GLY A 19 9.73 4.21 -10.08
CA GLY A 19 8.85 3.05 -9.95
C GLY A 19 8.24 2.66 -11.29
N GLU A 20 7.81 1.40 -11.42
CA GLU A 20 7.13 0.93 -12.63
C GLU A 20 5.73 1.57 -12.72
N PRO A 21 5.45 2.41 -13.74
CA PRO A 21 4.18 3.09 -13.81
C PRO A 21 3.10 2.16 -14.36
N VAL A 22 2.02 1.99 -13.59
CA VAL A 22 0.78 1.33 -14.03
C VAL A 22 -0.30 2.39 -14.12
N TRP A 23 -1.10 2.38 -15.20
CA TRP A 23 -2.19 3.33 -15.35
C TRP A 23 -3.39 2.72 -16.06
N ALA A 24 -4.35 2.23 -15.26
CA ALA A 24 -5.60 1.69 -15.78
C ALA A 24 -6.50 2.77 -16.42
N PRO A 25 -7.29 2.44 -17.46
CA PRO A 25 -8.23 3.36 -18.11
C PRO A 25 -9.28 3.96 -17.16
N ASP A 26 -9.77 5.17 -17.46
CA ASP A 26 -10.78 5.86 -16.63
C ASP A 26 -12.06 5.04 -16.47
N GLU A 27 -12.49 4.36 -17.52
CA GLU A 27 -13.70 3.54 -17.49
C GLU A 27 -13.59 2.38 -16.49
N GLU A 28 -12.42 1.72 -16.43
CA GLU A 28 -12.18 0.64 -15.47
C GLU A 28 -12.19 1.15 -14.03
N VAL A 29 -11.50 2.26 -13.77
CA VAL A 29 -11.46 2.88 -12.43
C VAL A 29 -12.84 3.36 -11.99
N SER A 30 -13.61 3.95 -12.90
CA SER A 30 -14.98 4.40 -12.63
C SER A 30 -15.90 3.22 -12.27
N ARG A 31 -15.83 2.11 -13.02
CA ARG A 31 -16.58 0.89 -12.73
C ARG A 31 -16.14 0.21 -11.43
N ALA A 32 -14.88 0.37 -11.04
CA ALA A 32 -14.33 -0.13 -9.78
C ALA A 32 -14.54 0.83 -8.59
N SER A 33 -15.41 1.84 -8.71
CA SER A 33 -15.76 2.69 -7.58
C SER A 33 -16.43 1.87 -6.48
N PHE A 34 -15.82 1.88 -5.29
CA PHE A 34 -16.34 1.21 -4.11
C PHE A 34 -16.11 2.13 -2.92
N ALA A 35 -17.13 2.34 -2.10
CA ALA A 35 -17.05 3.03 -0.82
C ALA A 35 -17.79 2.19 0.23
N THR A 36 -17.27 2.12 1.45
CA THR A 36 -17.85 1.27 2.50
C THR A 36 -19.14 1.85 3.08
N GLY A 37 -19.35 3.17 2.97
CA GLY A 37 -20.41 3.89 3.68
C GLY A 37 -20.28 3.87 5.21
N GLY A 38 -19.20 3.28 5.74
CA GLY A 38 -18.94 3.11 7.16
C GLY A 38 -18.04 4.19 7.75
N GLN A 39 -17.60 3.98 8.99
CA GLN A 39 -16.64 4.84 9.69
C GLN A 39 -15.36 5.00 8.84
N PRO A 40 -14.95 6.23 8.50
CA PRO A 40 -13.68 6.46 7.80
C PRO A 40 -12.50 5.93 8.60
N MET A 41 -11.57 5.29 7.92
CA MET A 41 -10.53 4.48 8.55
C MET A 41 -9.29 4.40 7.68
N LEU A 42 -8.14 4.42 8.33
CA LEU A 42 -6.86 4.02 7.77
C LEU A 42 -6.48 2.66 8.35
N SER A 43 -6.23 1.68 7.48
CA SER A 43 -5.72 0.39 7.92
C SER A 43 -4.31 0.16 7.38
N LEU A 44 -3.33 0.13 8.27
CA LEU A 44 -1.95 -0.19 7.90
C LEU A 44 -1.78 -1.71 7.85
N TYR A 45 -1.24 -2.21 6.75
CA TYR A 45 -0.81 -3.58 6.59
C TYR A 45 0.71 -3.67 6.67
N THR A 46 1.21 -4.68 7.36
CA THR A 46 2.64 -4.97 7.46
C THR A 46 2.86 -6.45 7.23
N VAL A 47 3.66 -6.80 6.23
CA VAL A 47 4.03 -8.18 5.91
C VAL A 47 5.34 -8.48 6.61
N ILE A 48 5.35 -9.50 7.46
CA ILE A 48 6.45 -9.80 8.40
C ILE A 48 6.92 -11.22 8.20
N ASN A 49 8.22 -11.40 8.07
CA ASN A 49 8.82 -12.72 7.94
C ASN A 49 8.67 -13.47 9.27
N VAL A 50 8.09 -14.67 9.23
CA VAL A 50 7.76 -15.44 10.44
C VAL A 50 9.02 -15.83 11.23
N ASN A 51 10.12 -16.13 10.54
CA ASN A 51 11.35 -16.60 11.17
C ASN A 51 12.21 -15.47 11.75
N SER A 52 12.39 -14.39 10.99
CA SER A 52 13.30 -13.29 11.37
C SER A 52 12.61 -12.11 12.07
N GLY A 53 11.27 -12.00 11.96
CA GLY A 53 10.53 -10.83 12.41
C GLY A 53 10.72 -9.58 11.56
N ASN A 54 11.49 -9.65 10.46
CA ASN A 54 11.74 -8.51 9.58
C ASN A 54 10.53 -8.17 8.71
N GLY A 55 10.29 -6.88 8.51
CA GLY A 55 9.25 -6.38 7.61
C GLY A 55 9.65 -6.49 6.14
N GLY A 56 8.84 -7.19 5.34
CA GLY A 56 9.04 -7.34 3.90
C GLY A 56 8.27 -6.32 3.07
N HIS A 57 7.09 -5.88 3.56
CA HIS A 57 6.24 -4.96 2.80
C HIS A 57 5.26 -4.19 3.70
N THR A 58 4.74 -3.07 3.19
CA THR A 58 3.61 -2.36 3.82
C THR A 58 2.69 -1.77 2.76
N ALA A 59 1.41 -1.73 3.10
CA ALA A 59 0.35 -1.10 2.31
C ALA A 59 -0.63 -0.38 3.23
N LEU A 60 -1.32 0.62 2.70
CA LEU A 60 -2.31 1.41 3.43
C LEU A 60 -3.67 1.30 2.75
N LEU A 61 -4.62 0.65 3.40
CA LEU A 61 -6.02 0.68 2.97
C LEU A 61 -6.66 1.97 3.50
N ILE A 62 -7.14 2.79 2.57
CA ILE A 62 -7.73 4.09 2.86
C ILE A 62 -9.22 3.96 2.62
N SER A 63 -10.01 3.97 3.69
CA SER A 63 -11.48 3.95 3.63
C SER A 63 -12.01 5.37 3.81
N ALA A 64 -12.13 6.12 2.72
CA ALA A 64 -12.70 7.46 2.71
C ALA A 64 -14.20 7.42 2.34
N PRO A 65 -14.97 8.46 2.69
CA PRO A 65 -16.38 8.59 2.27
C PRO A 65 -16.58 8.43 0.76
N SER A 66 -15.70 9.03 -0.05
CA SER A 66 -15.81 9.00 -1.51
C SER A 66 -15.38 7.67 -2.14
N GLN A 67 -14.43 6.97 -1.52
CA GLN A 67 -13.86 5.75 -2.07
C GLN A 67 -13.02 4.98 -1.04
N ARG A 68 -12.97 3.65 -1.18
CA ARG A 68 -11.99 2.79 -0.53
C ARG A 68 -10.97 2.30 -1.56
N VAL A 69 -9.69 2.59 -1.31
CA VAL A 69 -8.57 2.17 -2.16
C VAL A 69 -7.46 1.57 -1.30
N LEU A 70 -6.60 0.78 -1.92
CA LEU A 70 -5.36 0.32 -1.31
C LEU A 70 -4.22 1.09 -1.96
N PHE A 71 -3.45 1.81 -1.14
CA PHE A 71 -2.16 2.33 -1.55
C PHE A 71 -1.11 1.26 -1.23
N ASP A 72 -0.56 0.62 -2.26
CA ASP A 72 0.37 -0.50 -2.20
C ASP A 72 1.74 -0.14 -2.77
N PRO A 73 2.43 0.89 -2.23
CA PRO A 73 3.61 1.49 -2.85
C PRO A 73 4.71 0.46 -3.06
N ALA A 74 5.18 0.32 -4.30
CA ALA A 74 6.21 -0.63 -4.68
C ALA A 74 5.84 -2.11 -4.45
N GLY A 75 4.56 -2.39 -4.23
CA GLY A 75 4.02 -3.71 -3.97
C GLY A 75 4.04 -4.62 -5.19
N SER A 76 3.49 -5.82 -5.01
CA SER A 76 3.35 -6.82 -6.07
C SER A 76 1.92 -7.33 -6.20
N PHE A 77 1.01 -6.79 -5.39
CA PHE A 77 -0.38 -7.19 -5.42
C PHE A 77 -0.97 -6.85 -6.79
N ASN A 78 -1.68 -7.81 -7.36
CA ASN A 78 -2.39 -7.61 -8.60
C ASN A 78 -3.65 -8.48 -8.61
N HIS A 79 -4.68 -8.00 -9.30
CA HIS A 79 -5.91 -8.75 -9.48
C HIS A 79 -6.55 -8.35 -10.82
N PRO A 80 -6.97 -9.30 -11.68
CA PRO A 80 -7.46 -9.00 -13.04
C PRO A 80 -8.69 -8.08 -13.12
N ARG A 81 -9.38 -7.85 -11.99
CA ARG A 81 -10.57 -7.00 -11.87
C ARG A 81 -10.40 -5.81 -10.92
N LEU A 82 -9.21 -5.59 -10.37
CA LEU A 82 -8.90 -4.41 -9.58
C LEU A 82 -7.96 -3.53 -10.39
N PRO A 83 -8.45 -2.44 -10.99
CA PRO A 83 -7.59 -1.55 -11.75
C PRO A 83 -6.63 -0.83 -10.82
N GLU A 84 -5.43 -0.52 -11.33
CA GLU A 84 -4.37 0.16 -10.60
C GLU A 84 -3.95 1.44 -11.31
N ARG A 85 -3.64 2.48 -10.53
CA ARG A 85 -2.87 3.64 -10.99
C ARG A 85 -1.74 3.92 -10.03
N ASN A 86 -0.50 3.68 -10.48
CA ASN A 86 0.73 4.04 -9.76
C ASN A 86 0.67 3.63 -8.28
N ASP A 87 0.56 2.33 -8.01
CA ASP A 87 0.41 1.74 -6.67
C ASP A 87 -0.94 2.01 -5.96
N VAL A 88 -1.90 2.69 -6.59
CA VAL A 88 -3.26 2.82 -6.03
C VAL A 88 -4.19 1.81 -6.69
N VAL A 89 -4.61 0.82 -5.91
CA VAL A 89 -5.55 -0.23 -6.33
C VAL A 89 -6.98 0.16 -5.95
N PHE A 90 -7.85 0.20 -6.96
CA PHE A 90 -9.25 0.60 -6.84
C PHE A 90 -10.17 -0.62 -6.68
N GLY A 91 -11.40 -0.40 -6.19
CA GLY A 91 -12.40 -1.46 -6.08
C GLY A 91 -12.17 -2.39 -4.89
N MET A 92 -11.54 -1.89 -3.83
CA MET A 92 -11.25 -2.66 -2.62
C MET A 92 -12.53 -2.99 -1.86
N SER A 93 -13.32 -3.97 -2.31
CA SER A 93 -14.44 -4.58 -1.56
C SER A 93 -13.92 -5.43 -0.39
N ASP A 94 -14.79 -5.91 0.50
CA ASP A 94 -14.33 -6.72 1.64
C ASP A 94 -13.67 -8.02 1.17
N ARG A 95 -14.15 -8.58 0.05
CA ARG A 95 -13.50 -9.72 -0.62
C ARG A 95 -12.13 -9.36 -1.19
N ALA A 96 -11.98 -8.18 -1.80
CA ALA A 96 -10.69 -7.72 -2.32
C ALA A 96 -9.69 -7.50 -1.18
N VAL A 97 -10.15 -6.94 -0.06
CA VAL A 97 -9.34 -6.72 1.14
C VAL A 97 -8.90 -8.05 1.76
N ALA A 98 -9.81 -9.03 1.85
CA ALA A 98 -9.48 -10.37 2.32
C ALA A 98 -8.44 -11.05 1.39
N PHE A 99 -8.62 -10.93 0.07
CA PHE A 99 -7.67 -11.45 -0.90
C PHE A 99 -6.29 -10.77 -0.80
N PHE A 100 -6.22 -9.48 -0.51
CA PHE A 100 -4.93 -8.81 -0.29
C PHE A 100 -4.16 -9.38 0.91
N ALA A 101 -4.86 -9.64 2.03
CA ALA A 101 -4.25 -10.25 3.21
C ALA A 101 -3.77 -11.68 2.89
N ASP A 102 -4.63 -12.48 2.26
CA ASP A 102 -4.35 -13.84 1.79
C ASP A 102 -3.18 -13.90 0.79
N PHE A 103 -3.06 -12.90 -0.09
CA PHE A 103 -1.98 -12.82 -1.08
C PHE A 103 -0.59 -12.71 -0.42
N HIS A 104 -0.52 -12.14 0.78
CA HIS A 104 0.72 -11.88 1.49
C HIS A 104 0.96 -12.78 2.70
N SER A 105 -0.06 -13.48 3.21
CA SER A 105 0.13 -14.55 4.19
C SER A 105 0.59 -15.81 3.49
N ARG A 106 1.75 -16.34 3.88
CA ARG A 106 2.38 -17.58 3.39
C ARG A 106 3.16 -18.26 4.49
N THR A 107 3.64 -19.48 4.27
CA THR A 107 4.44 -20.21 5.27
C THR A 107 5.57 -19.36 5.85
N SER A 108 6.23 -18.51 5.04
CA SER A 108 7.32 -17.65 5.52
C SER A 108 6.90 -16.25 5.95
N TRP A 109 5.65 -15.84 5.74
CA TRP A 109 5.19 -14.46 5.90
C TRP A 109 3.82 -14.38 6.56
N ARG A 110 3.71 -13.59 7.62
CA ARG A 110 2.42 -13.22 8.23
C ARG A 110 2.08 -11.78 7.91
N VAL A 111 0.79 -11.45 7.94
CA VAL A 111 0.31 -10.07 7.75
C VAL A 111 -0.27 -9.56 9.06
N VAL A 112 0.18 -8.39 9.50
CA VAL A 112 -0.42 -7.64 10.60
C VAL A 112 -1.21 -6.47 10.01
N LYS A 113 -2.45 -6.30 10.46
CA LYS A 113 -3.34 -5.20 10.08
C LYS A 113 -3.69 -4.38 11.32
N GLN A 114 -3.46 -3.07 11.27
CA GLN A 114 -3.85 -2.12 12.33
C GLN A 114 -4.93 -1.17 11.81
N ASP A 115 -6.10 -1.19 12.42
CA ASP A 115 -7.27 -0.39 12.04
C ASP A 115 -7.39 0.87 12.92
N LEU A 116 -7.30 2.04 12.30
CA LEU A 116 -7.34 3.34 12.97
C LEU A 116 -8.47 4.20 12.38
N PRO A 117 -9.58 4.41 13.12
CA PRO A 117 -10.66 5.31 12.71
C PRO A 117 -10.17 6.75 12.67
N VAL A 118 -10.45 7.44 11.56
CA VAL A 118 -10.08 8.84 11.36
C VAL A 118 -11.30 9.69 11.05
N SER A 119 -11.13 11.01 11.03
CA SER A 119 -12.17 11.90 10.53
C SER A 119 -12.36 11.71 9.01
N PRO A 120 -13.56 12.00 8.47
CA PRO A 120 -13.80 12.03 7.02
C PRO A 120 -12.75 12.86 6.27
N ALA A 121 -12.39 14.03 6.79
CA ALA A 121 -11.44 14.94 6.16
C ALA A 121 -10.02 14.34 6.08
N VAL A 122 -9.58 13.62 7.12
CA VAL A 122 -8.27 12.94 7.12
C VAL A 122 -8.25 11.79 6.12
N ALA A 123 -9.32 10.98 6.04
CA ALA A 123 -9.41 9.90 5.07
C ALA A 123 -9.43 10.40 3.61
N GLU A 124 -10.17 11.47 3.32
CA GLU A 124 -10.18 12.10 1.99
C GLU A 124 -8.82 12.70 1.63
N MET A 125 -8.13 13.31 2.60
CA MET A 125 -6.78 13.82 2.38
C MET A 125 -5.80 12.69 2.09
N ALA A 126 -5.84 11.58 2.84
CA ALA A 126 -5.02 10.41 2.58
C ALA A 126 -5.30 9.83 1.18
N LEU A 127 -6.57 9.71 0.79
CA LEU A 127 -6.99 9.23 -0.53
C LEU A 127 -6.39 10.10 -1.65
N ARG A 128 -6.47 11.42 -1.50
CA ARG A 128 -5.90 12.36 -2.47
C ARG A 128 -4.38 12.22 -2.55
N LEU A 129 -3.69 12.19 -1.41
CA LEU A 129 -2.24 12.05 -1.37
C LEU A 129 -1.77 10.73 -2.01
N ALA A 130 -2.47 9.63 -1.77
CA ALA A 130 -2.16 8.35 -2.39
C ALA A 130 -2.27 8.42 -3.92
N LYS A 131 -3.37 9.00 -4.44
CA LYS A 131 -3.60 9.19 -5.87
C LYS A 131 -2.56 10.11 -6.54
N GLU A 132 -2.03 11.07 -5.81
CA GLU A 132 -1.04 12.05 -6.28
C GLU A 132 0.41 11.55 -6.15
N ASN A 133 0.67 10.48 -5.39
CA ASN A 133 2.03 10.05 -5.04
C ASN A 133 2.86 9.61 -6.26
N GLY A 134 2.24 8.92 -7.22
CA GLY A 134 2.94 8.30 -8.34
C GLY A 134 3.63 6.98 -7.95
N ALA A 135 4.24 6.33 -8.95
CA ALA A 135 4.80 4.99 -8.82
C ALA A 135 6.08 5.00 -7.95
N VAL A 136 6.12 4.10 -6.97
CA VAL A 136 7.16 4.03 -5.95
C VAL A 136 8.21 2.98 -6.33
N PRO A 137 9.51 3.31 -6.25
CA PRO A 137 10.59 2.35 -6.51
C PRO A 137 10.59 1.19 -5.50
N LYS A 138 11.05 0.02 -5.92
CA LYS A 138 11.17 -1.17 -5.04
C LYS A 138 11.93 -0.85 -3.76
N ALA A 139 11.46 -1.43 -2.65
CA ALA A 139 11.94 -1.21 -1.27
C ALA A 139 11.63 0.16 -0.64
N PHE A 140 10.88 1.06 -1.29
CA PHE A 140 10.45 2.34 -0.70
C PHE A 140 9.01 2.32 -0.15
N CYS A 141 8.38 1.15 0.01
CA CYS A 141 6.99 1.02 0.46
C CYS A 141 6.71 1.72 1.81
N ALA A 142 7.56 1.48 2.82
CA ALA A 142 7.43 2.11 4.13
C ALA A 142 7.75 3.61 4.09
N ASN A 143 8.66 4.04 3.22
CA ASN A 143 8.98 5.45 3.08
C ASN A 143 7.82 6.24 2.48
N ALA A 144 7.25 5.75 1.38
CA ALA A 144 6.10 6.38 0.75
C ALA A 144 4.90 6.44 1.70
N THR A 145 4.61 5.32 2.38
CA THR A 145 3.49 5.26 3.33
C THR A 145 3.69 6.18 4.53
N SER A 146 4.86 6.16 5.17
CA SER A 146 5.15 7.03 6.34
C SER A 146 5.15 8.52 5.97
N ARG A 147 5.66 8.89 4.79
CA ARG A 147 5.60 10.28 4.29
C ARG A 147 4.20 10.74 3.95
N LEU A 148 3.35 9.85 3.45
CA LEU A 148 1.93 10.15 3.24
C LEU A 148 1.25 10.41 4.59
N LEU A 149 1.45 9.52 5.56
CA LEU A 149 0.87 9.63 6.90
C LEU A 149 1.34 10.90 7.62
N ALA A 150 2.62 11.28 7.52
CA ALA A 150 3.17 12.48 8.15
C ALA A 150 2.57 13.81 7.64
N GLN A 151 1.85 13.78 6.51
CA GLN A 151 1.14 14.95 5.99
C GLN A 151 -0.29 15.08 6.53
N LEU A 152 -0.79 14.06 7.24
CA LEU A 152 -2.16 14.04 7.72
C LEU A 152 -2.29 14.79 9.06
N PRO A 153 -3.36 15.59 9.24
CA PRO A 153 -3.66 16.19 10.53
C PRO A 153 -3.80 15.13 11.63
N GLY A 154 -3.09 15.32 12.74
CA GLY A 154 -3.06 14.38 13.86
C GLY A 154 -2.04 13.24 13.71
N PHE A 155 -1.18 13.26 12.69
CA PHE A 155 -0.08 12.30 12.46
C PHE A 155 1.30 12.98 12.42
N GLU A 156 1.43 14.19 12.97
CA GLU A 156 2.64 15.02 12.86
C GLU A 156 3.88 14.38 13.50
N ASN A 157 3.67 13.46 14.44
CA ASN A 157 4.74 12.75 15.14
C ASN A 157 5.13 11.42 14.46
N ILE A 158 4.49 11.05 13.34
CA ILE A 158 4.83 9.79 12.69
C ILE A 158 6.21 9.88 12.03
N SER A 159 7.09 8.95 12.38
CA SER A 159 8.46 8.95 11.87
C SER A 159 8.50 8.46 10.42
N THR A 160 9.19 9.22 9.55
CA THR A 160 9.51 8.72 8.20
C THR A 160 10.57 7.62 8.30
N THR A 161 10.31 6.47 7.70
CA THR A 161 11.15 5.27 7.84
C THR A 161 11.20 4.45 6.55
N MET A 162 12.28 3.69 6.37
CA MET A 162 12.40 2.69 5.30
C MET A 162 11.91 1.30 5.75
N PHE A 163 11.59 1.13 7.04
CA PHE A 163 11.38 -0.18 7.64
C PHE A 163 9.89 -0.40 7.98
N PRO A 164 9.22 -1.41 7.38
CA PRO A 164 7.80 -1.66 7.62
C PRO A 164 7.43 -1.90 9.08
N VAL A 165 8.25 -2.68 9.82
CA VAL A 165 7.99 -2.96 11.24
C VAL A 165 8.09 -1.70 12.09
N HIS A 166 9.07 -0.84 11.84
CA HIS A 166 9.17 0.44 12.56
C HIS A 166 7.95 1.34 12.27
N LEU A 167 7.46 1.36 11.02
CA LEU A 167 6.23 2.09 10.69
C LEU A 167 5.02 1.53 11.46
N MET A 168 4.89 0.20 11.52
CA MET A 168 3.83 -0.48 12.28
C MET A 168 3.86 -0.13 13.77
N ASP A 169 5.06 -0.15 14.38
CA ASP A 169 5.24 0.17 15.79
C ASP A 169 4.86 1.63 16.08
N ASN A 170 5.29 2.56 15.22
CA ASN A 170 4.98 3.97 15.39
C ASN A 170 3.50 4.28 15.08
N PHE A 171 2.88 3.57 14.14
CA PHE A 171 1.44 3.65 13.88
C PHE A 171 0.61 3.12 15.07
N ALA A 172 1.15 2.15 15.82
CA ALA A 172 0.52 1.62 17.04
C ALA A 172 0.42 2.64 18.18
N GLU A 173 1.22 3.71 18.15
CA GLU A 173 1.18 4.78 19.16
C GLU A 173 -0.05 5.69 19.02
N TYR A 174 -0.76 5.60 17.88
CA TYR A 174 -2.02 6.30 17.64
C TYR A 174 -3.23 5.49 18.15
N PRO A 175 -4.46 6.05 18.16
CA PRO A 175 -5.68 5.38 18.61
C PRO A 175 -6.15 4.20 17.71
N VAL A 176 -5.30 3.21 17.47
CA VAL A 176 -5.63 1.96 16.79
C VAL A 176 -6.71 1.22 17.61
N THR A 177 -7.80 0.87 16.94
CA THR A 177 -8.96 0.23 17.57
C THR A 177 -8.99 -1.28 17.42
N ARG A 178 -8.26 -1.81 16.42
CA ARG A 178 -8.16 -3.24 16.19
C ARG A 178 -6.84 -3.59 15.55
N VAL A 179 -6.23 -4.66 16.04
CA VAL A 179 -5.08 -5.34 15.43
C VAL A 179 -5.52 -6.73 15.03
N SER A 180 -5.18 -7.17 13.82
CA SER A 180 -5.48 -8.52 13.32
C SER A 180 -4.23 -9.10 12.68
N GLU A 181 -3.99 -10.39 12.92
CA GLU A 181 -2.91 -11.13 12.27
C GLU A 181 -3.50 -12.18 11.33
N TYR A 182 -2.88 -12.33 10.16
CA TYR A 182 -3.22 -13.34 9.15
C TYR A 182 -2.01 -14.23 8.92
N HIS A 183 -2.24 -15.53 9.00
CA HIS A 183 -1.25 -16.59 8.82
C HIS A 183 -1.81 -17.59 7.82
N ASP A 184 -0.93 -18.18 7.02
CA ASP A 184 -1.27 -19.19 6.02
C ASP A 184 -0.06 -20.13 5.90
N ASP A 185 -0.33 -21.43 5.74
CA ASP A 185 0.70 -22.45 5.59
C ASP A 185 1.03 -22.74 4.12
N ASP A 186 0.36 -22.08 3.17
CA ASP A 186 0.62 -22.23 1.74
C ASP A 186 2.04 -21.77 1.34
N PRO A 187 2.68 -22.46 0.38
CA PRO A 187 4.05 -22.16 -0.06
C PRO A 187 4.20 -20.72 -0.57
N ASP A 188 5.40 -20.15 -0.46
CA ASP A 188 5.75 -18.79 -0.91
C ASP A 188 5.68 -18.59 -2.45
N ASN A 189 4.51 -18.78 -3.05
CA ASN A 189 4.25 -18.61 -4.48
C ASN A 189 2.90 -17.91 -4.71
N ASN A 190 2.92 -16.59 -4.56
CA ASN A 190 1.75 -15.73 -4.77
C ASN A 190 1.34 -15.61 -6.26
N GLY A 191 2.22 -15.92 -7.21
CA GLY A 191 1.91 -15.91 -8.65
C GLY A 191 0.95 -17.01 -9.10
N THR A 192 0.74 -18.03 -8.26
CA THR A 192 -0.19 -19.14 -8.54
C THR A 192 -1.54 -19.02 -7.85
N LEU A 193 -1.75 -17.99 -7.03
CA LEU A 193 -3.04 -17.76 -6.40
C LEU A 193 -4.11 -17.43 -7.45
N ARG A 194 -5.19 -18.18 -7.43
CA ARG A 194 -6.34 -17.90 -8.28
C ARG A 194 -7.12 -16.73 -7.69
N ALA A 195 -7.07 -15.59 -8.37
CA ALA A 195 -7.87 -14.41 -8.08
C ALA A 195 -9.36 -14.78 -7.85
N PRO A 196 -9.95 -14.47 -6.68
CA PRO A 196 -11.30 -14.89 -6.35
C PRO A 196 -12.38 -14.08 -7.07
N ALA A 197 -13.62 -14.56 -6.96
CA ALA A 197 -14.80 -13.78 -7.30
C ALA A 197 -15.00 -12.63 -6.28
N LEU A 198 -14.50 -11.42 -6.59
CA LEU A 198 -14.93 -10.14 -6.01
C LEU A 198 -16.43 -9.90 -6.16
#